data_AF-A0A1M5XCD7-F1
#
_entry.id   AF-A0A1M5XCD7-F1
#
_cell.length_a   1.000
_cell.length_b   1.000
_cell.length_c   1.000
_cell.angle_alpha   90.00
_cell.angle_beta   90.00
_cell.angle_gamma   90.00
#
_symmetry.space_group_name_H-M   'P 1'
#
loop_
_entity.id
_entity.type
_entity.pdbx_description
1 polymer ?
#
loop_
_entity_poly.entity_id
_entity_poly.type
_entity_poly.pdbx_seq_one_letter_code
_entity_poly.pdbx_strand_id
1 'polypeptide(L)'
;MKTLVLATTLLASTAALAAEPVLYRCTHGSEFRLIEVQYPQGTSVPCEVHYIKSDGESSVPWRAANSEGYCEQKAAEFVERQQGWGWQCEQPVAVQLPEVAEPEQPVKLPEEAQPEQPVQLPEVAEPEQLPELEPELEQ
;
A
#
# COMPACT_ATOMS: atom_id res chain seq x y z
N MET A 1 -13.00 25.51 60.57
CA MET A 1 -13.10 25.65 59.10
C MET A 1 -12.40 24.43 58.50
N LYS A 2 -13.14 23.51 57.87
CA LYS A 2 -12.64 22.24 57.31
C LYS A 2 -12.51 22.44 55.80
N THR A 3 -11.29 22.59 55.29
CA THR A 3 -11.04 22.66 53.85
C THR A 3 -11.08 21.24 53.28
N LEU A 4 -12.18 20.91 52.60
CA LEU A 4 -12.30 19.74 51.73
C LEU A 4 -11.37 19.94 50.54
N VAL A 5 -10.32 19.13 50.45
CA VAL A 5 -9.46 19.03 49.26
C VAL A 5 -10.16 18.08 48.28
N LEU A 6 -10.85 18.64 47.28
CA LEU A 6 -11.33 17.87 46.14
C LEU A 6 -10.11 17.48 45.28
N ALA A 7 -9.74 16.20 45.32
CA ALA A 7 -8.74 15.63 44.44
C ALA A 7 -9.36 15.33 43.07
N THR A 8 -9.21 16.26 42.13
CA THR A 8 -9.55 16.06 40.71
C THR A 8 -8.48 15.21 40.04
N THR A 9 -8.73 13.91 39.90
CA THR A 9 -7.92 13.01 39.07
C THR A 9 -8.18 13.29 37.59
N LEU A 10 -7.27 13.98 36.91
CA LEU A 10 -7.25 14.06 35.44
C LEU A 10 -6.85 12.69 34.89
N LEU A 11 -7.76 12.01 34.19
CA LEU A 11 -7.42 10.88 33.34
C LEU A 11 -6.73 11.44 32.08
N ALA A 12 -5.40 11.33 32.02
CA ALA A 12 -4.66 11.56 30.80
C ALA A 12 -4.78 10.31 29.91
N SER A 13 -5.62 10.38 28.88
CA SER A 13 -5.70 9.36 27.84
C SER A 13 -4.39 9.36 27.04
N THR A 14 -3.51 8.40 27.28
CA THR A 14 -2.34 8.17 26.42
C THR A 14 -2.83 7.59 25.10
N ALA A 15 -2.78 8.39 24.03
CA ALA A 15 -2.94 7.88 22.67
C ALA A 15 -1.80 6.89 22.38
N ALA A 16 -2.15 5.67 21.97
CA ALA A 16 -1.18 4.72 21.45
C ALA A 16 -0.75 5.18 20.06
N LEU A 17 0.51 5.61 19.92
CA LEU A 17 1.09 5.92 18.62
C LEU A 17 1.50 4.59 17.96
N ALA A 18 0.80 4.21 16.90
CA ALA A 18 1.23 3.11 16.04
C ALA A 18 2.48 3.55 15.26
N ALA A 19 3.45 2.65 15.09
CA ALA A 19 4.60 2.93 14.24
C ALA A 19 4.15 2.89 12.77
N GLU A 20 4.23 4.02 12.07
CA GLU A 20 3.79 4.13 10.69
C GLU A 20 4.87 3.61 9.73
N PRO A 21 4.52 2.78 8.74
CA PRO A 21 5.47 2.29 7.75
C PRO A 21 6.04 3.45 6.92
N VAL A 22 7.33 3.34 6.60
CA VAL A 22 8.10 4.38 5.88
C VAL A 22 8.44 3.85 4.49
N LEU A 23 8.01 4.53 3.42
CA LEU A 23 8.25 4.10 2.05
C LEU A 23 9.01 5.13 1.24
N TYR A 24 10.19 4.76 0.73
CA TYR A 24 10.96 5.54 -0.24
C TYR A 24 10.81 4.97 -1.64
N ARG A 25 10.60 5.84 -2.62
CA ARG A 25 10.62 5.49 -4.04
C ARG A 25 11.86 6.10 -4.69
N CYS A 26 12.72 5.25 -5.22
CA CYS A 26 13.90 5.63 -5.99
C CYS A 26 13.69 5.33 -7.48
N THR A 27 14.07 6.24 -8.37
CA THR A 27 13.93 6.10 -9.82
C THR A 27 15.26 6.28 -10.53
N HIS A 28 15.44 5.61 -11.66
CA HIS A 28 16.57 5.81 -12.58
C HIS A 28 16.12 5.47 -14.00
N GLY A 29 15.85 6.49 -14.81
CA GLY A 29 15.21 6.31 -16.12
C GLY A 29 13.80 5.73 -15.98
N SER A 30 13.55 4.57 -16.58
CA SER A 30 12.27 3.84 -16.47
C SER A 30 12.22 2.83 -15.33
N GLU A 31 13.33 2.61 -14.61
CA GLU A 31 13.38 1.68 -13.50
C GLU A 31 13.01 2.37 -12.18
N PHE A 32 12.47 1.59 -11.25
CA PHE A 32 12.22 2.04 -9.89
C PHE A 32 12.65 1.01 -8.87
N ARG A 33 12.88 1.48 -7.65
CA ARG A 33 13.17 0.69 -6.46
C ARG A 33 12.35 1.23 -5.30
N LEU A 34 11.77 0.34 -4.51
CA LEU A 34 11.10 0.67 -3.27
C LEU A 34 11.98 0.22 -2.10
N ILE A 35 12.15 1.10 -1.12
CA ILE A 35 12.78 0.80 0.17
C ILE A 35 11.71 1.08 1.23
N GLU A 36 11.22 0.04 1.88
CA GLU A 36 10.10 0.11 2.81
C GLU A 36 10.51 -0.37 4.20
N VAL A 37 10.21 0.40 5.23
CA VAL A 37 10.28 -0.04 6.63
C VAL A 37 8.91 -0.58 7.03
N GLN A 38 8.87 -1.84 7.42
CA GLN A 38 7.67 -2.50 7.92
C GLN A 38 7.81 -2.83 9.40
N TYR A 39 6.69 -2.76 10.13
CA TYR A 39 6.56 -3.11 11.53
C TYR A 39 5.58 -4.28 11.67
N PRO A 40 6.04 -5.54 11.58
CA PRO A 40 5.15 -6.70 11.47
C PRO A 40 4.15 -6.88 12.62
N GLN A 41 4.42 -6.29 13.78
CA GLN A 41 3.55 -6.37 14.96
C GLN A 41 2.79 -5.06 15.25
N GLY A 42 2.89 -4.07 14.36
CA GLY A 42 2.27 -2.74 14.55
C GLY A 42 2.92 -1.89 15.65
N THR A 43 3.98 -2.38 16.28
CA THR A 43 4.81 -1.69 17.27
C THR A 43 6.16 -1.31 16.67
N SER A 44 6.89 -0.37 17.31
CA SER A 44 8.22 0.11 16.89
C SER A 44 9.25 -1.01 16.62
N VAL A 45 9.08 -2.15 17.28
CA VAL A 45 9.86 -3.38 17.07
C VAL A 45 8.97 -4.61 17.17
N PRO A 46 9.29 -5.74 16.50
CA PRO A 46 10.37 -5.88 15.52
C PRO A 46 10.11 -5.04 14.27
N CYS A 47 11.18 -4.75 13.52
CA CYS A 47 11.10 -4.03 12.24
C CYS A 47 11.88 -4.76 11.15
N GLU A 48 11.51 -4.53 9.90
CA GLU A 48 12.17 -5.04 8.71
C GLU A 48 12.33 -3.93 7.66
N VAL A 49 13.43 -3.98 6.90
CA VAL A 49 13.59 -3.15 5.69
C VAL A 49 13.43 -4.04 4.47
N HIS A 50 12.41 -3.79 3.68
CA HIS A 50 12.12 -4.47 2.41
C HIS A 50 12.67 -3.66 1.26
N TYR A 51 13.27 -4.35 0.29
CA TYR A 51 13.82 -3.75 -0.92
C TYR A 51 13.28 -4.46 -2.15
N ILE A 52 12.52 -3.72 -2.95
CA ILE A 52 11.76 -4.25 -4.10
C ILE A 52 12.22 -3.52 -5.36
N LYS A 53 12.57 -4.27 -6.41
CA LYS A 53 12.94 -3.75 -7.73
C LYS A 53 11.72 -3.70 -8.65
N SER A 54 11.82 -2.96 -9.75
CA SER A 54 10.74 -2.79 -10.73
C SER A 54 10.29 -4.07 -11.42
N ASP A 55 11.13 -5.11 -11.45
CA ASP A 55 10.82 -6.44 -11.98
C ASP A 55 10.11 -7.35 -10.95
N GLY A 56 9.85 -6.84 -9.74
CA GLY A 56 9.23 -7.58 -8.65
C GLY A 56 10.21 -8.39 -7.79
N GLU A 57 11.51 -8.39 -8.09
CA GLU A 57 12.50 -9.01 -7.21
C GLU A 57 12.50 -8.29 -5.85
N SER A 58 12.39 -9.06 -4.76
CA SER A 58 12.31 -8.53 -3.40
C SER A 58 13.30 -9.20 -2.46
N SER A 59 13.80 -8.44 -1.49
CA SER A 59 14.69 -8.93 -0.43
C SER A 59 14.47 -8.15 0.87
N VAL A 60 14.89 -8.74 1.99
CA VAL A 60 14.84 -8.09 3.31
C VAL A 60 16.26 -7.96 3.87
N PRO A 61 17.01 -6.94 3.45
CA PRO A 61 18.42 -6.77 3.83
C PRO A 61 18.65 -6.51 5.33
N TRP A 62 17.68 -5.92 6.04
CA TRP A 62 17.81 -5.62 7.46
C TRP A 62 16.56 -6.00 8.25
N ARG A 63 16.79 -6.46 9.48
CA ARG A 63 15.77 -6.74 10.49
C ARG A 63 16.30 -6.39 11.87
N ALA A 64 15.43 -5.97 12.78
CA ALA A 64 15.73 -5.85 14.20
C ALA A 64 14.58 -6.37 15.05
N ALA A 65 14.90 -7.09 16.13
CA ALA A 65 13.91 -7.63 17.05
C ALA A 65 13.52 -6.66 18.17
N ASN A 66 14.45 -5.79 18.57
CA ASN A 66 14.36 -5.03 19.81
C ASN A 66 15.18 -3.71 19.78
N SER A 67 15.53 -3.23 18.59
CA SER A 67 16.28 -1.98 18.42
C SER A 67 15.40 -0.97 17.70
N GLU A 68 14.69 -0.14 18.45
CA GLU A 68 13.89 0.96 17.88
C GLU A 68 14.77 1.90 17.05
N GLY A 69 14.23 2.40 15.93
CA GLY A 69 14.95 3.31 15.04
C GLY A 69 16.01 2.65 14.13
N TYR A 70 16.32 1.36 14.33
CA TYR A 70 17.35 0.68 13.54
C TYR A 70 16.98 0.58 12.05
N CYS A 71 15.74 0.18 11.74
CA CYS A 71 15.34 -0.05 10.35
C CYS A 71 15.20 1.27 9.58
N GLU A 72 14.75 2.32 10.23
CA GLU A 72 14.60 3.68 9.73
C GLU A 72 15.96 4.27 9.40
N GLN A 73 16.94 4.13 10.31
CA GLN A 73 18.32 4.51 10.04
C GLN A 73 18.89 3.75 8.84
N LYS A 74 18.70 2.42 8.78
CA LYS A 74 19.21 1.60 7.68
C LYS A 74 18.57 1.93 6.34
N ALA A 75 17.26 2.23 6.34
CA ALA A 75 16.55 2.67 5.15
C ALA A 75 17.10 4.03 4.66
N ALA A 76 17.28 5.01 5.55
CA ALA A 76 17.84 6.31 5.20
C ALA A 76 19.27 6.19 4.64
N GLU A 77 20.15 5.46 5.32
CA GLU A 77 21.50 5.17 4.82
C GLU A 77 21.47 4.47 3.45
N PHE A 78 20.47 3.62 3.20
CA PHE A 78 20.36 2.93 1.92
C PHE A 78 19.88 3.84 0.80
N VAL A 79 18.94 4.75 1.10
CA VAL A 79 18.52 5.82 0.18
C VAL A 79 19.71 6.69 -0.23
N GLU A 80 20.58 7.07 0.70
CA GLU A 80 21.79 7.83 0.39
C GLU A 80 22.72 7.06 -0.57
N ARG A 81 22.89 5.75 -0.35
CA ARG A 81 23.69 4.91 -1.27
C ARG A 81 23.05 4.82 -2.65
N GLN A 82 21.73 4.66 -2.73
CA GLN A 82 20.99 4.66 -3.98
C GLN A 82 21.23 5.96 -4.75
N GLN A 83 21.17 7.11 -4.07
CA GLN A 83 21.48 8.42 -4.64
C GLN A 83 22.93 8.51 -5.12
N GLY A 84 23.88 8.00 -4.34
CA GLY A 84 25.28 7.88 -4.75
C GLY A 84 25.51 7.00 -5.98
N TRP A 85 24.61 6.06 -6.26
CA TRP A 85 24.59 5.23 -7.47
C TRP A 85 23.77 5.83 -8.62
N GLY A 86 23.35 7.10 -8.50
CA GLY A 86 22.65 7.84 -9.55
C GLY A 86 21.13 7.75 -9.51
N TRP A 87 20.53 7.13 -8.49
CA TRP A 87 19.07 7.04 -8.36
C TRP A 87 18.50 8.33 -7.76
N GLN A 88 17.33 8.77 -8.23
CA GLN A 88 16.59 9.88 -7.64
C GLN A 88 15.58 9.32 -6.65
N CYS A 89 15.76 9.56 -5.35
CA CYS A 89 14.86 9.06 -4.32
C CYS A 89 14.01 10.18 -3.73
N GLU A 90 12.70 9.93 -3.65
CA GLU A 90 11.73 10.82 -3.03
C GLU A 90 11.68 10.59 -1.52
N GLN A 91 11.30 11.65 -0.77
CA GLN A 91 11.05 11.58 0.67
C GLN A 91 9.96 10.56 0.99
N PRO A 92 9.95 10.03 2.23
CA PRO A 92 9.05 8.95 2.56
C PRO A 92 7.60 9.40 2.39
N VAL A 93 6.89 8.72 1.49
CA VAL A 93 5.46 8.94 1.33
C VAL A 93 4.82 8.26 2.52
N ALA A 94 4.19 9.02 3.40
CA ALA A 94 3.32 8.43 4.40
C ALA A 94 2.29 7.58 3.65
N VAL A 95 2.33 6.26 3.88
CA VAL A 95 1.28 5.37 3.39
C VAL A 95 0.05 5.73 4.21
N GLN A 96 -0.71 6.69 3.71
CA GLN A 96 -2.07 6.92 4.18
C GLN A 96 -2.81 5.64 3.83
N LEU A 97 -2.91 4.72 4.79
CA LEU A 97 -4.00 3.75 4.75
C LEU A 97 -5.25 4.58 4.51
N PRO A 98 -6.10 4.24 3.53
CA PRO A 98 -7.39 4.90 3.42
C PRO A 98 -8.05 4.73 4.79
N GLU A 99 -8.22 5.85 5.49
CA GLU A 99 -9.00 5.93 6.71
C GLU A 99 -10.31 5.24 6.35
N VAL A 100 -10.55 4.08 6.94
CA VAL A 100 -11.84 3.41 6.85
C VAL A 100 -12.79 4.42 7.47
N ALA A 101 -13.49 5.16 6.62
CA ALA A 101 -14.54 6.06 7.04
C ALA A 101 -15.52 5.21 7.86
N GLU A 102 -15.44 5.34 9.18
CA GLU A 102 -16.44 4.79 10.09
C GLU A 102 -17.79 5.44 9.73
N PRO A 103 -18.88 4.66 9.64
CA PRO A 103 -20.08 5.07 8.90
C PRO A 103 -20.94 5.98 9.76
N GLU A 104 -20.66 7.27 9.74
CA GLU A 104 -21.53 8.27 10.36
C GLU A 104 -22.39 8.92 9.28
N GLN A 105 -23.65 8.49 9.24
CA GLN A 105 -24.89 9.18 8.81
C GLN A 105 -25.72 8.30 7.85
N PRO A 106 -27.02 8.11 8.15
CA PRO A 106 -27.88 7.26 7.35
C PRO A 106 -28.06 7.91 5.98
N VAL A 107 -27.65 7.21 4.93
CA VAL A 107 -28.07 7.55 3.57
C VAL A 107 -29.59 7.46 3.56
N LYS A 108 -30.26 8.61 3.60
CA LYS A 108 -31.67 8.73 3.25
C LYS A 108 -31.83 8.11 1.88
N LEU A 109 -32.48 6.96 1.85
CA LEU A 109 -32.98 6.34 0.64
C LEU A 109 -33.94 7.34 -0.04
N PRO A 110 -33.66 7.81 -1.28
CA PRO A 110 -34.71 8.35 -2.10
C PRO A 110 -35.57 7.18 -2.56
N GLU A 111 -36.74 7.10 -1.95
CA GLU A 111 -37.94 6.42 -2.43
C GLU A 111 -38.16 6.75 -3.93
N GLU A 112 -38.08 5.69 -4.74
CA GLU A 112 -38.79 5.47 -6.01
C GLU A 112 -38.59 6.43 -7.20
N ALA A 113 -38.08 5.90 -8.33
CA ALA A 113 -38.94 5.37 -9.41
C ALA A 113 -38.15 4.98 -10.69
N GLN A 114 -37.98 3.65 -10.86
CA GLN A 114 -38.18 2.81 -12.07
C GLN A 114 -37.43 3.09 -13.40
N PRO A 115 -37.39 2.12 -14.35
CA PRO A 115 -37.16 0.67 -14.25
C PRO A 115 -36.02 0.21 -15.18
N GLU A 116 -35.65 -1.06 -15.05
CA GLU A 116 -34.66 -1.78 -15.84
C GLU A 116 -34.81 -1.55 -17.35
N GLN A 117 -33.76 -1.08 -18.01
CA GLN A 117 -33.56 -1.30 -19.44
C GLN A 117 -32.55 -2.44 -19.60
N PRO A 118 -32.88 -3.53 -20.32
CA PRO A 118 -31.92 -4.58 -20.58
C PRO A 118 -30.84 -4.01 -21.52
N VAL A 119 -29.60 -3.98 -21.04
CA VAL A 119 -28.45 -3.66 -21.90
C VAL A 119 -28.36 -4.77 -22.95
N GLN A 120 -28.62 -4.39 -24.19
CA GLN A 120 -28.42 -5.26 -25.36
C GLN A 120 -26.92 -5.55 -25.46
N LEU A 121 -26.58 -6.84 -25.44
CA LEU A 121 -25.24 -7.34 -25.68
C LEU A 121 -24.91 -7.12 -27.17
N PRO A 122 -23.81 -6.44 -27.55
CA PRO A 122 -23.40 -6.42 -28.94
C PRO A 122 -22.97 -7.83 -29.36
N GLU A 123 -23.64 -8.33 -30.38
CA GLU A 123 -23.34 -9.57 -31.08
C GLU A 123 -21.90 -9.52 -31.59
N VAL A 124 -21.05 -10.37 -31.02
CA VAL A 124 -19.66 -10.51 -31.41
C VAL A 124 -19.65 -11.15 -32.79
N ALA A 125 -19.06 -10.44 -33.76
CA ALA A 125 -18.97 -10.84 -35.14
C ALA A 125 -18.39 -12.27 -35.28
N GLU A 126 -19.09 -13.03 -36.10
CA GLU A 126 -18.81 -14.37 -36.58
C GLU A 126 -17.37 -14.47 -37.13
N PRO A 127 -16.58 -15.51 -36.77
CA PRO A 127 -15.27 -15.73 -37.37
C PRO A 127 -15.41 -16.21 -38.82
N GLU A 128 -14.92 -15.40 -39.75
CA GLU A 128 -14.77 -15.77 -41.16
C GLU A 128 -13.98 -17.07 -41.31
N GLN A 129 -14.52 -17.91 -42.19
CA GLN A 129 -14.11 -19.27 -42.46
C GLN A 129 -12.68 -19.31 -43.02
N LEU A 130 -11.79 -20.08 -42.38
CA LEU A 130 -10.60 -20.58 -43.05
C LEU A 130 -11.06 -21.50 -44.20
N PRO A 131 -10.57 -21.32 -45.44
CA PRO A 131 -10.81 -22.31 -46.49
C PRO A 131 -10.08 -23.61 -46.15
N GLU A 132 -10.84 -24.70 -46.12
CA GLU A 132 -10.36 -26.08 -46.09
C GLU A 132 -9.47 -26.33 -47.32
N LEU A 133 -8.20 -26.70 -47.07
CA LEU A 133 -7.36 -27.30 -48.09
C LEU A 133 -7.85 -28.74 -48.30
N GLU A 134 -8.58 -28.97 -49.37
CA GLU A 134 -8.97 -30.30 -49.82
C GLU A 134 -7.71 -31.13 -50.17
N PRO A 135 -7.56 -32.36 -49.67
CA PRO A 135 -6.69 -33.34 -50.29
C PRO A 135 -7.47 -34.07 -51.40
N GLU A 136 -7.26 -33.67 -52.66
CA GLU A 136 -7.59 -34.54 -53.79
C GLU A 136 -6.66 -35.76 -53.77
N LEU A 137 -7.28 -36.92 -53.68
CA LEU A 137 -6.70 -38.25 -53.80
C LEU A 137 -6.55 -38.61 -55.30
N GLU A 138 -5.50 -39.37 -55.62
CA GLU A 138 -5.28 -40.19 -56.84
C GLU A 138 -4.77 -39.50 -58.12
N GLN A 139 -3.49 -39.76 -58.45
CA GLN A 139 -3.08 -40.71 -59.51
C GLN A 139 -1.73 -41.37 -59.15
#